data_AF-A2EDP9-F1
#
_entry.id   AF-A2EDP9-F1
#
_cell.length_a   1.000
_cell.length_b   1.000
_cell.length_c   1.000
_cell.angle_alpha   90.00
_cell.angle_beta   90.00
_cell.angle_gamma   90.00
#
_symmetry.space_group_name_H-M   'P 1'
#
loop_
_entity.id
_entity.type
_entity.pdbx_description
1 polymer ?
#
loop_
_entity_poly.entity_id
_entity_poly.type
_entity_poly.pdbx_seq_one_letter_code
_entity_poly.pdbx_strand_id
1 'polypeptide(L)'
;MFLFSLIAQTSSRNCTDVNPWEMLCPANDTCTLDENVTFTCYVFPSTICDGERTIQLSFPCRYCYQLPVSNITCDDCVDCTPKIDQYFSDCRPTQYCMGNSIFQRKIVCKAAEKSQKTAFLLSLFLGGFAADRFYLGYYISAVFKCLTIGGFGIAYMFDLFLILFGYLGPANGKLFVERI
;
A
#
# COMPACT_ATOMS: atom_id res chain seq x y z
N MET A 1 -21.65 37.91 -18.69
CA MET A 1 -21.45 37.85 -17.23
C MET A 1 -22.11 36.58 -16.71
N PHE A 2 -21.46 35.42 -16.94
CA PHE A 2 -21.93 34.11 -16.48
C PHE A 2 -21.11 33.73 -15.25
N LEU A 3 -21.74 33.80 -14.08
CA LEU A 3 -21.20 33.22 -12.85
C LEU A 3 -21.30 31.69 -12.97
N PHE A 4 -20.19 31.03 -13.28
CA PHE A 4 -20.02 29.62 -12.93
C PHE A 4 -19.65 29.57 -11.45
N SER A 5 -20.66 29.41 -10.59
CA SER A 5 -20.47 28.94 -9.22
C SER A 5 -19.98 27.49 -9.27
N LEU A 6 -18.67 27.32 -9.23
CA LEU A 6 -18.01 26.06 -8.90
C LEU A 6 -18.41 25.69 -7.48
N ILE A 7 -19.42 24.83 -7.36
CA ILE A 7 -19.67 24.10 -6.13
C ILE A 7 -18.54 23.08 -6.04
N ALA A 8 -17.49 23.43 -5.28
CA ALA A 8 -16.54 22.47 -4.78
C ALA A 8 -17.32 21.48 -3.91
N GLN A 9 -17.63 20.29 -4.46
CA GLN A 9 -18.08 19.17 -3.65
C GLN A 9 -16.91 18.74 -2.78
N THR A 10 -16.78 19.37 -1.61
CA THR A 10 -16.09 18.77 -0.48
C THR A 10 -16.86 17.50 -0.14
N SER A 11 -16.33 16.35 -0.54
CA SER A 11 -16.81 15.06 -0.03
C SER A 11 -16.41 14.98 1.44
N SER A 12 -17.18 15.62 2.32
CA SER A 12 -16.98 15.50 3.75
C SER A 12 -17.55 14.15 4.18
N ARG A 13 -16.69 13.33 4.79
CA ARG A 13 -17.09 12.06 5.40
C ARG A 13 -17.54 12.32 6.83
N ASN A 14 -18.48 11.53 7.33
CA ASN A 14 -18.88 11.61 8.73
C ASN A 14 -17.75 11.11 9.63
N CYS A 15 -17.56 11.72 10.79
CA CYS A 15 -16.53 11.30 11.75
C CYS A 15 -16.76 9.87 12.28
N THR A 16 -17.97 9.32 12.16
CA THR A 16 -18.31 7.93 12.52
C THR A 16 -17.66 6.89 11.59
N ASP A 17 -17.38 7.26 10.34
CA ASP A 17 -16.95 6.33 9.28
C ASP A 17 -15.43 6.42 9.03
N VAL A 18 -14.70 6.92 10.02
CA VAL A 18 -13.25 7.17 9.98
C VAL A 18 -12.47 5.89 10.28
N ASN A 19 -11.28 5.75 9.69
CA ASN A 19 -10.48 4.55 9.87
C ASN A 19 -9.91 4.44 11.30
N PRO A 20 -9.61 3.23 11.80
CA PRO A 20 -9.05 3.06 13.15
C PRO A 20 -7.73 3.81 13.41
N TRP A 21 -6.91 4.03 12.38
CA TRP A 21 -5.65 4.79 12.49
C TRP A 21 -5.83 6.32 12.45
N GLU A 22 -7.02 6.82 12.17
CA GLU A 22 -7.35 8.26 12.13
C GLU A 22 -8.03 8.74 13.43
N MET A 23 -8.07 7.87 14.43
CA MET A 23 -8.60 8.12 15.77
C MET A 23 -7.67 7.53 16.83
N LEU A 24 -7.93 7.89 18.09
CA LEU A 24 -7.21 7.40 19.26
C LEU A 24 -8.21 6.97 20.33
N CYS A 25 -8.09 5.72 20.77
CA CYS A 25 -8.84 5.17 21.89
C CYS A 25 -7.89 5.08 23.10
N PRO A 26 -8.13 5.83 24.18
CA PRO A 26 -7.25 5.89 25.33
C PRO A 26 -7.14 4.52 26.02
N ALA A 27 -5.95 4.25 26.58
CA ALA A 27 -5.68 3.01 27.29
C ALA A 27 -6.49 2.89 28.58
N ASN A 28 -6.99 1.68 28.85
CA ASN A 28 -7.67 1.31 30.06
C ASN A 28 -7.13 -0.04 30.55
N ASP A 29 -6.47 -0.03 31.70
CA ASP A 29 -5.81 -1.22 32.24
C ASP A 29 -6.77 -2.12 33.06
N THR A 30 -8.07 -1.81 33.07
CA THR A 30 -9.08 -2.52 33.87
C THR A 30 -9.85 -3.60 33.11
N CYS A 31 -9.70 -3.68 31.79
CA CYS A 31 -10.40 -4.68 30.98
C CYS A 31 -9.63 -6.01 30.91
N THR A 32 -10.37 -7.12 30.79
CA THR A 32 -9.74 -8.42 30.55
C THR A 32 -9.38 -8.56 29.07
N LEU A 33 -8.21 -9.17 28.77
CA LEU A 33 -7.74 -9.35 27.39
C LEU A 33 -8.80 -10.12 26.57
N ASP A 34 -9.09 -9.65 25.36
CA ASP A 34 -10.11 -10.20 24.44
C ASP A 34 -11.58 -10.03 24.84
N GLU A 35 -11.87 -9.35 25.95
CA GLU A 35 -13.25 -9.02 26.30
C GLU A 35 -13.75 -7.81 25.50
N ASN A 36 -14.97 -7.90 24.98
CA ASN A 36 -15.60 -6.79 24.27
C ASN A 36 -16.03 -5.72 25.27
N VAL A 37 -15.34 -4.59 25.24
CA VAL A 37 -15.60 -3.44 26.12
C VAL A 37 -15.86 -2.21 25.25
N THR A 38 -16.74 -1.32 25.73
CA THR A 38 -17.03 -0.05 25.07
C THR A 38 -15.99 1.00 25.45
N PHE A 39 -15.23 1.48 24.46
CA PHE A 39 -14.25 2.54 24.62
C PHE A 39 -14.75 3.83 23.97
N THR A 40 -14.39 4.96 24.59
CA THR A 40 -14.64 6.29 24.02
C THR A 40 -13.41 6.75 23.25
N CYS A 41 -13.51 6.74 21.93
CA CYS A 41 -12.44 7.11 21.01
C CYS A 41 -12.62 8.54 20.51
N TYR A 42 -11.51 9.21 20.21
CA TYR A 42 -11.52 10.57 19.65
C TYR A 42 -10.82 10.62 18.31
N VAL A 43 -11.46 11.26 17.34
CA VAL A 43 -10.91 11.47 15.99
C VAL A 43 -9.86 12.58 16.03
N PHE A 44 -8.74 12.40 15.31
CA PHE A 44 -7.69 13.40 15.26
C PHE A 44 -8.17 14.72 14.64
N PRO A 45 -7.68 15.88 15.12
CA PRO A 45 -8.04 17.18 14.56
C PRO A 45 -7.51 17.39 13.12
N SER A 46 -6.51 16.61 12.70
CA SER A 46 -5.97 16.60 11.34
C SER A 46 -6.88 15.88 10.33
N THR A 47 -7.81 15.05 10.80
CA THR A 47 -8.75 14.32 9.94
C THR A 47 -9.92 15.22 9.59
N ILE A 48 -10.15 15.41 8.28
CA ILE A 48 -11.25 16.24 7.76
C ILE A 48 -12.53 15.39 7.78
N CYS A 49 -13.36 15.57 8.80
CA CYS A 49 -14.66 14.92 8.94
C CYS A 49 -15.69 15.86 9.57
N ASP A 50 -16.97 15.62 9.26
CA ASP A 50 -18.11 16.33 9.82
C ASP A 50 -18.81 15.51 10.91
N GLY A 51 -19.29 16.17 11.96
CA GLY A 51 -20.04 15.55 13.06
C GLY A 51 -19.30 15.52 14.40
N GLU A 52 -19.75 14.63 15.29
CA GLU A 52 -19.16 14.46 16.62
C GLU A 52 -17.82 13.72 16.52
N ARG A 53 -16.77 14.28 17.14
CA ARG A 53 -15.41 13.71 17.12
C ARG A 53 -15.17 12.65 18.19
N THR A 54 -16.14 12.46 19.10
CA THR A 54 -16.08 11.52 20.20
C THR A 54 -17.06 10.39 19.94
N ILE A 55 -16.58 9.17 19.85
CA ILE A 55 -17.37 8.03 19.39
C ILE A 55 -17.21 6.88 20.39
N GLN A 56 -18.31 6.23 20.75
CA GLN A 56 -18.29 5.03 21.58
C GLN A 56 -18.26 3.79 20.68
N LEU A 57 -17.19 2.99 20.79
CA LEU A 57 -16.97 1.80 19.98
C LEU A 57 -16.80 0.58 20.89
N SER A 58 -17.41 -0.54 20.51
CA SER A 58 -17.27 -1.83 21.21
C SER A 58 -16.31 -2.72 20.44
N PHE A 59 -15.17 -3.07 21.06
CA PHE A 59 -14.14 -3.92 20.47
C PHE A 59 -13.38 -4.70 21.55
N PRO A 60 -12.68 -5.81 21.21
CA PRO A 60 -11.94 -6.58 22.18
C PRO A 60 -10.82 -5.75 22.82
N CYS A 61 -10.68 -5.83 24.14
CA CYS A 61 -9.61 -5.19 24.89
C CYS A 61 -8.25 -5.73 24.44
N ARG A 62 -7.63 -5.04 23.47
CA ARG A 62 -6.30 -5.29 22.93
C ARG A 62 -5.63 -3.97 22.57
N TYR A 63 -4.33 -3.88 22.83
CA TYR A 63 -3.55 -2.76 22.32
C TYR A 63 -3.28 -2.91 20.82
N CYS A 64 -3.16 -1.79 20.11
CA CYS A 64 -2.92 -1.77 18.66
C CYS A 64 -1.70 -2.61 18.23
N TYR A 65 -0.63 -2.62 19.02
CA TYR A 65 0.57 -3.42 18.75
C TYR A 65 0.41 -4.94 19.00
N GLN A 66 -0.68 -5.37 19.68
CA GLN A 66 -0.99 -6.78 19.98
C GLN A 66 -1.98 -7.41 19.00
N LEU A 67 -2.42 -6.67 17.97
CA LEU A 67 -3.33 -7.21 16.96
C LEU A 67 -2.64 -8.31 16.14
N PRO A 68 -3.42 -9.28 15.62
CA PRO A 68 -2.89 -10.27 14.69
C PRO A 68 -2.43 -9.61 13.39
N VAL A 69 -1.48 -10.24 12.69
CA VAL A 69 -0.88 -9.70 11.46
C VAL A 69 -1.90 -9.46 10.34
N SER A 70 -3.02 -10.19 10.33
CA SER A 70 -4.12 -9.97 9.38
C SER A 70 -4.80 -8.61 9.54
N ASN A 71 -4.71 -8.02 10.74
CA ASN A 71 -5.44 -6.81 11.11
C ASN A 71 -4.51 -5.60 11.25
N ILE A 72 -3.31 -5.69 10.68
CA ILE A 72 -2.28 -4.65 10.72
C ILE A 72 -1.74 -4.47 9.30
N THR A 73 -1.70 -3.22 8.86
CA THR A 73 -1.08 -2.82 7.60
C THR A 73 0.14 -1.97 7.93
N CYS A 74 1.32 -2.36 7.44
CA CYS A 74 2.56 -1.61 7.62
C CYS A 74 2.93 -0.87 6.34
N ASP A 75 3.58 0.28 6.48
CA ASP A 75 4.09 1.03 5.34
C ASP A 75 5.21 0.25 4.64
N ASP A 76 5.21 0.30 3.31
CA ASP A 76 6.22 -0.37 2.49
C ASP A 76 7.61 0.25 2.67
N CYS A 77 8.65 -0.57 2.48
CA CYS A 77 10.03 -0.10 2.55
C CYS A 77 10.35 0.78 1.34
N VAL A 78 10.58 2.08 1.57
CA VAL A 78 10.88 3.06 0.51
C VAL A 78 12.33 2.94 0.00
N ASP A 79 13.28 2.60 0.86
CA ASP A 79 14.70 2.44 0.52
C ASP A 79 15.20 1.02 0.84
N CYS A 80 14.92 0.09 -0.07
CA CYS A 80 15.54 -1.23 0.00
C CYS A 80 16.97 -1.17 -0.55
N THR A 81 17.92 -0.67 0.25
CA THR A 81 19.33 -1.03 0.02
C THR A 81 19.44 -2.56 0.01
N PRO A 82 20.39 -3.16 -0.74
CA PRO A 82 20.53 -4.61 -0.85
C PRO A 82 21.14 -5.21 0.44
N LYS A 83 20.44 -5.01 1.56
CA LYS A 83 20.79 -5.54 2.86
C LYS A 83 19.50 -6.07 3.49
N ILE A 84 19.50 -7.36 3.77
CA ILE A 84 18.39 -8.06 4.42
C ILE A 84 18.48 -7.75 5.92
N ASP A 85 18.23 -6.49 6.28
CA ASP A 85 18.16 -6.07 7.67
C ASP A 85 16.68 -5.94 8.06
N GLN A 86 16.35 -6.35 9.30
CA GLN A 86 15.03 -6.11 9.88
C GLN A 86 14.82 -4.59 9.95
N TYR A 87 13.85 -4.07 9.19
CA TYR A 87 13.55 -2.64 9.15
C TYR A 87 12.38 -2.31 10.07
N PHE A 88 12.45 -1.17 10.75
CA PHE A 88 11.34 -0.64 11.54
C PHE A 88 10.43 0.16 10.63
N SER A 89 9.22 -0.34 10.38
CA SER A 89 8.18 0.38 9.64
C SER A 89 7.09 0.85 10.60
N ASP A 90 6.48 1.98 10.26
CA ASP A 90 5.24 2.43 10.91
C ASP A 90 4.07 1.56 10.41
N CYS A 91 3.25 1.11 11.35
CA CYS A 91 2.12 0.22 11.08
C CYS A 91 0.83 0.80 11.66
N ARG A 92 -0.27 0.48 10.97
CA ARG A 92 -1.63 0.97 11.20
C ARG A 92 -2.59 -0.20 11.38
N PRO A 93 -3.50 -0.16 12.35
CA PRO A 93 -4.47 -1.22 12.61
C PRO A 93 -5.68 -1.11 11.68
N THR A 94 -6.14 -2.23 11.11
CA THR A 94 -7.40 -2.25 10.32
C THR A 94 -8.63 -2.52 11.18
N GLN A 95 -8.43 -2.96 12.42
CA GLN A 95 -9.47 -3.11 13.43
C GLN A 95 -9.32 -2.10 14.55
N TYR A 96 -10.41 -1.79 15.26
CA TYR A 96 -10.37 -0.92 16.42
C TYR A 96 -9.54 -1.54 17.55
N CYS A 97 -8.72 -0.71 18.19
CA CYS A 97 -7.75 -1.12 19.18
C CYS A 97 -7.42 0.04 20.12
N MET A 98 -6.76 -0.31 21.22
CA MET A 98 -6.46 0.62 22.30
C MET A 98 -5.01 1.15 22.24
N GLY A 99 -4.80 2.38 22.70
CA GLY A 99 -3.49 3.03 22.74
C GLY A 99 -3.13 3.67 21.40
N ASN A 100 -1.83 3.92 21.19
CA ASN A 100 -1.37 4.62 20.00
C ASN A 100 -1.71 3.84 18.72
N SER A 101 -2.43 4.47 17.80
CA SER A 101 -2.92 3.84 16.57
C SER A 101 -1.87 3.78 15.46
N ILE A 102 -0.72 4.43 15.65
CA ILE A 102 0.48 4.25 14.81
C ILE A 102 1.59 3.66 15.68
N PHE A 103 2.11 2.50 15.30
CA PHE A 103 3.14 1.81 16.07
C PHE A 103 4.21 1.21 15.17
N GLN A 104 5.43 1.09 15.70
CA GLN A 104 6.56 0.57 14.94
C GLN A 104 6.67 -0.94 15.09
N ARG A 105 6.90 -1.63 13.97
CA ARG A 105 7.11 -3.07 13.95
C ARG A 105 8.27 -3.42 13.03
N LYS A 106 8.97 -4.50 13.37
CA LYS A 106 9.99 -5.07 12.50
C LYS A 106 9.32 -5.80 11.35
N ILE A 107 9.56 -5.34 10.13
CA ILE A 107 9.15 -6.01 8.90
C ILE A 107 10.38 -6.47 8.12
N VAL A 108 10.18 -7.49 7.29
CA VAL A 108 11.20 -7.96 6.36
C VAL A 108 11.02 -7.18 5.07
N CYS A 109 11.95 -6.29 4.76
CA CYS A 109 11.98 -5.65 3.46
C CYS A 109 12.36 -6.70 2.40
N LYS A 110 11.47 -6.95 1.46
CA LYS A 110 11.82 -7.73 0.27
C LYS A 110 12.69 -6.85 -0.61
N ALA A 111 14.00 -7.06 -0.56
CA ALA A 111 14.97 -6.28 -1.32
C ALA A 111 14.57 -6.19 -2.80
N ALA A 112 14.53 -4.97 -3.32
CA ALA A 112 14.35 -4.71 -4.72
C ALA A 112 15.54 -5.31 -5.50
N GLU A 113 15.23 -6.12 -6.51
CA GLU A 113 16.24 -6.92 -7.22
C GLU A 113 16.43 -6.44 -8.67
N LYS A 114 15.43 -5.74 -9.22
CA LYS A 114 15.36 -5.37 -10.63
C LYS A 114 15.19 -3.86 -10.78
N SER A 115 15.89 -3.26 -11.74
CA SER A 115 15.76 -1.83 -12.06
C SER A 115 14.67 -1.61 -13.13
N GLN A 116 13.81 -0.61 -12.91
CA GLN A 116 12.82 -0.22 -13.92
C GLN A 116 13.50 0.38 -15.16
N LYS A 117 14.60 1.12 -15.00
CA LYS A 117 15.40 1.65 -16.12
C LYS A 117 15.95 0.53 -16.99
N THR A 118 16.51 -0.50 -16.38
CA THR A 118 17.00 -1.67 -17.12
C THR A 118 15.85 -2.38 -17.83
N ALA A 119 14.71 -2.60 -17.17
CA ALA A 119 13.54 -3.21 -17.81
C ALA A 119 13.02 -2.38 -19.00
N PHE A 120 12.98 -1.06 -18.86
CA PHE A 120 12.56 -0.14 -19.92
C PHE A 120 13.53 -0.13 -21.11
N LEU A 121 14.84 -0.04 -20.87
CA LEU A 121 15.85 -0.12 -21.93
C LEU A 121 15.79 -1.48 -22.65
N LEU A 122 15.60 -2.56 -21.90
CA LEU A 122 15.47 -3.89 -22.47
C LEU A 122 14.19 -4.03 -23.30
N SER A 123 13.10 -3.39 -22.87
CA SER A 123 11.88 -3.30 -23.66
C SER A 123 12.09 -2.47 -24.93
N LEU A 124 12.84 -1.37 -24.88
CA LEU A 124 13.08 -0.50 -26.03
C LEU A 124 13.94 -1.17 -27.12
N PHE A 125 15.04 -1.83 -26.72
CA PHE A 125 15.98 -2.42 -27.67
C PHE A 125 15.67 -3.88 -28.01
N LEU A 126 15.17 -4.66 -27.05
CA LEU A 126 14.95 -6.11 -27.19
C LEU A 126 13.49 -6.52 -26.89
N GLY A 127 12.53 -5.59 -26.85
CA GLY A 127 11.12 -5.91 -26.56
C GLY A 127 10.46 -6.79 -27.62
N GLY A 128 10.94 -6.78 -28.87
CA GLY A 128 10.50 -7.70 -29.91
C GLY A 128 10.82 -9.17 -29.62
N PHE A 129 11.91 -9.42 -28.87
CA PHE A 129 12.30 -10.75 -28.36
C PHE A 129 11.81 -11.00 -26.93
N ALA A 130 10.92 -10.13 -26.41
CA ALA A 130 10.35 -10.21 -25.06
C ALA A 130 11.40 -10.25 -23.93
N ALA A 131 12.58 -9.67 -24.14
CA ALA A 131 13.66 -9.70 -23.17
C ALA A 131 13.28 -8.97 -21.86
N ASP A 132 12.47 -7.92 -21.95
CA ASP A 132 11.82 -7.23 -20.83
C ASP A 132 11.01 -8.17 -19.94
N ARG A 133 10.20 -9.05 -20.54
CA ARG A 133 9.39 -10.04 -19.80
C ARG A 133 10.22 -11.17 -19.22
N PHE A 134 11.27 -11.61 -19.93
CA PHE A 134 12.27 -12.54 -19.38
C PHE A 134 12.98 -11.93 -18.17
N TYR A 135 13.39 -10.67 -18.26
CA TYR A 135 14.02 -9.95 -17.16
C TYR A 135 13.08 -9.81 -15.98
N LEU A 136 11.80 -9.51 -16.17
CA LEU A 136 10.82 -9.40 -15.08
C LEU A 136 10.44 -10.76 -14.44
N GLY A 137 10.68 -11.88 -15.14
CA GLY A 137 10.41 -13.25 -14.68
C GLY A 137 9.12 -13.86 -15.23
N TYR A 138 8.49 -13.22 -16.22
CA TYR A 138 7.26 -13.73 -16.86
C TYR A 138 7.58 -14.65 -18.05
N TYR A 139 8.25 -15.77 -17.77
CA TYR A 139 8.76 -16.70 -18.79
C TYR A 139 7.69 -17.20 -19.77
N ILE A 140 6.50 -17.57 -19.28
CA ILE A 140 5.41 -18.10 -20.13
C ILE A 140 4.96 -17.04 -21.14
N SER A 141 4.69 -15.82 -20.68
CA SER A 141 4.27 -14.73 -21.58
C SER A 141 5.39 -14.28 -22.52
N ALA A 142 6.64 -14.35 -22.09
CA ALA A 142 7.80 -14.04 -22.91
C ALA A 142 7.94 -15.04 -24.07
N VAL A 143 7.85 -16.34 -23.79
CA VAL A 143 7.87 -17.40 -24.82
C VAL A 143 6.68 -17.27 -25.77
N PHE A 144 5.48 -16.99 -25.26
CA PHE A 144 4.31 -16.76 -26.10
C PHE A 144 4.49 -15.58 -27.06
N LYS A 145 5.09 -14.47 -26.58
CA LYS A 145 5.42 -13.30 -27.39
C LYS A 145 6.48 -13.62 -28.45
N CYS A 146 7.45 -14.49 -28.16
CA CYS A 146 8.43 -14.97 -29.13
C CYS A 146 7.80 -15.87 -30.22
N LEU A 147 6.95 -16.82 -29.83
CA LEU A 147 6.27 -17.74 -30.76
C LEU A 147 5.31 -17.02 -31.70
N THR A 148 4.73 -15.91 -31.26
CA THR A 148 3.86 -15.04 -32.07
C THR A 148 4.62 -14.00 -32.90
N ILE A 149 5.92 -14.21 -33.14
CA ILE A 149 6.82 -13.31 -33.90
C ILE A 149 6.82 -11.89 -33.31
N GLY A 150 7.02 -11.76 -32.00
CA GLY A 150 7.12 -10.47 -31.33
C GLY A 150 5.81 -9.68 -31.25
N GLY A 151 4.66 -10.33 -31.49
CA GLY A 151 3.33 -9.78 -31.23
C GLY A 151 2.97 -8.55 -32.07
N PHE A 152 3.18 -8.61 -33.40
CA PHE A 152 2.70 -7.63 -34.40
C PHE A 152 3.05 -6.16 -34.09
N GLY A 153 4.05 -5.89 -33.24
CA GLY A 153 4.40 -4.55 -32.76
C GLY A 153 3.44 -3.95 -31.72
N ILE A 154 2.17 -4.36 -31.70
CA ILE A 154 1.18 -3.89 -30.72
C ILE A 154 1.52 -4.38 -29.31
N ALA A 155 1.83 -5.68 -29.15
CA ALA A 155 2.21 -6.23 -27.84
C ALA A 155 3.50 -5.59 -27.31
N TYR A 156 4.41 -5.23 -28.21
CA TYR A 156 5.61 -4.46 -27.87
C TYR A 156 5.27 -3.06 -27.32
N MET A 157 4.38 -2.32 -27.98
CA MET A 157 4.01 -0.97 -27.54
C MET A 157 3.29 -0.97 -26.20
N PHE A 158 2.36 -1.91 -25.99
CA PHE A 158 1.67 -2.05 -24.70
C PHE A 158 2.64 -2.37 -23.56
N ASP A 159 3.58 -3.27 -23.78
CA ASP A 159 4.59 -3.61 -22.76
C ASP A 159 5.47 -2.42 -22.41
N LEU A 160 5.85 -1.61 -23.41
CA LEU A 160 6.63 -0.39 -23.20
C LEU A 160 5.89 0.63 -22.31
N PHE A 161 4.60 0.87 -22.57
CA PHE A 161 3.79 1.76 -21.72
C PHE A 161 3.56 1.19 -20.32
N LEU A 162 3.30 -0.11 -20.20
CA LEU A 162 3.08 -0.77 -18.91
C LEU A 162 4.31 -0.67 -18.00
N ILE A 163 5.52 -0.80 -18.55
CA ILE A 163 6.78 -0.64 -17.80
C ILE A 163 7.05 0.83 -17.51
N LEU A 164 6.78 1.74 -18.46
CA LEU A 164 7.00 3.17 -18.27
C LEU A 164 6.13 3.73 -17.15
N PHE A 165 4.83 3.43 -17.15
CA PHE A 165 3.90 3.85 -16.10
C PHE A 165 4.05 3.05 -14.80
N GLY A 166 4.90 2.01 -14.77
CA GLY A 166 5.10 1.17 -13.59
C GLY A 166 3.89 0.31 -13.22
N TYR A 167 2.98 0.06 -14.16
CA TYR A 167 1.87 -0.89 -13.98
C TYR A 167 2.36 -2.34 -14.04
N LEU A 168 3.45 -2.61 -14.76
CA LEU A 168 4.07 -3.94 -14.84
C LEU A 168 5.33 -4.02 -13.98
N GLY A 169 5.22 -4.69 -12.84
CA GLY A 169 6.31 -4.97 -11.91
C GLY A 169 6.90 -6.38 -12.04
N PRO A 170 8.00 -6.68 -11.31
CA PRO A 170 8.61 -8.01 -11.24
C PRO A 170 7.60 -9.11 -10.86
N ALA A 171 7.71 -10.29 -11.47
CA ALA A 171 6.79 -11.42 -11.21
C ALA A 171 6.76 -11.89 -9.75
N ASN A 172 7.82 -11.58 -8.98
CA ASN A 172 7.95 -11.94 -7.57
C ASN A 172 7.18 -11.00 -6.62
N GLY A 173 6.47 -9.99 -7.15
CA GLY A 173 5.75 -8.99 -6.35
C GLY A 173 6.67 -8.06 -5.55
N LYS A 174 7.96 -7.99 -5.91
CA LYS A 174 8.93 -7.05 -5.34
C LYS A 174 8.84 -5.70 -6.05
N LEU A 175 9.19 -4.62 -5.36
CA LEU A 175 9.30 -3.29 -5.96
C LEU A 175 10.55 -3.18 -6.85
N PHE A 176 10.55 -2.20 -7.76
CA PHE A 176 11.75 -1.83 -8.52
C PHE A 176 12.76 -1.12 -7.61
N VAL A 177 14.05 -1.26 -7.93
CA VAL A 177 15.14 -0.56 -7.20
C VAL A 177 15.02 0.95 -7.38
N GLU A 178 14.60 1.37 -8.57
CA GLU A 178 14.41 2.77 -8.94
C GLU A 178 13.21 2.87 -9.88
N ARG A 179 12.42 3.95 -9.75
CA ARG A 179 11.37 4.32 -10.71
C ARG A 179 11.87 5.44 -11.64
N ILE A 180 11.36 5.43 -12.87
CA ILE A 180 11.63 6.43 -13.92
C ILE A 180 10.60 7.55 -13.84
#